data_AF-A0A352S2Y7-F1
#
_entry.id   AF-A0A352S2Y7-F1
#
_cell.length_a   1.000
_cell.length_b   1.000
_cell.length_c   1.000
_cell.angle_alpha   90.00
_cell.angle_beta   90.00
_cell.angle_gamma   90.00
#
_symmetry.space_group_name_H-M   'P 1'
#
loop_
_entity.id
_entity.type
_entity.pdbx_description
1 polymer ?
#
loop_
_entity_poly.entity_id
_entity_poly.type
_entity_poly.pdbx_seq_one_letter_code
_entity_poly.pdbx_strand_id
1 'polypeptide(L)'
;EKEGAYGNAERRTQFWHQLVDAPGEARSDLWQLMEFSKRFKVEDVWPADLIAKKPEYKGKTLFDVLYRNGQVDKFPLKETASDYNNYESKTFGFYVQKGLFEEYATFGRGHGHDLAPFDMYHEARGLRWPVVNGKETRWRYREGSDPYVKAGTGFQFYGNPDGKAVIYALPYEPPAESPDKEYPFWLATGRVLEHWHSGSMTRRVPELYRAFPNAVCFMHPEDAKALGLRRGVEVEVVSRRGRMRTRIET
;
A
#
# COMPACT_ATOMS: atom_id res chain seq x y z
N GLU A 1 9.70 -9.23 -10.78
CA GLU A 1 9.93 -10.58 -10.19
C GLU A 1 8.65 -11.30 -9.74
N LYS A 2 7.48 -10.64 -9.70
CA LYS A 2 6.18 -11.25 -9.39
C LYS A 2 5.06 -10.53 -10.12
N GLU A 3 3.94 -11.21 -10.35
CA GLU A 3 2.70 -10.57 -10.80
C GLU A 3 2.16 -9.68 -9.67
N GLY A 4 1.58 -8.52 -10.01
CA GLY A 4 1.08 -7.63 -8.97
C GLY A 4 0.17 -6.52 -9.45
N ALA A 5 -0.31 -5.77 -8.45
CA ALA A 5 -1.27 -4.70 -8.61
C ALA A 5 -0.97 -3.57 -7.62
N TYR A 6 -1.11 -2.32 -8.07
CA TYR A 6 -1.07 -1.13 -7.21
C TYR A 6 -2.21 -0.16 -7.50
N GLY A 7 -2.70 0.49 -6.45
CA GLY A 7 -3.66 1.59 -6.50
C GLY A 7 -2.97 2.93 -6.24
N ASN A 8 -3.18 3.92 -7.11
CA ASN A 8 -2.57 5.24 -6.99
C ASN A 8 -3.49 6.29 -6.31
N ALA A 9 -2.99 7.52 -6.20
CA ALA A 9 -3.67 8.64 -5.54
C ALA A 9 -5.03 9.04 -6.18
N GLU A 10 -5.23 8.75 -7.46
CA GLU A 10 -6.50 9.04 -8.16
C GLU A 10 -7.44 7.82 -8.26
N ARG A 11 -7.23 6.80 -7.41
CA ARG A 11 -8.00 5.54 -7.35
C ARG A 11 -7.75 4.59 -8.52
N ARG A 12 -6.71 4.83 -9.33
CA ARG A 12 -6.40 3.96 -10.47
C ARG A 12 -5.68 2.71 -10.01
N THR A 13 -6.28 1.56 -10.24
CA THR A 13 -5.62 0.25 -10.05
C THR A 13 -4.90 -0.13 -11.34
N GLN A 14 -3.63 -0.49 -11.26
CA GLN A 14 -2.79 -0.92 -12.39
C GLN A 14 -2.15 -2.26 -12.08
N PHE A 15 -2.19 -3.18 -13.05
CA PHE A 15 -1.58 -4.50 -12.93
C PHE A 15 -0.28 -4.60 -13.73
N TRP A 16 0.51 -5.61 -13.40
CA TRP A 16 1.66 -6.05 -14.20
C TRP A 16 1.83 -7.56 -14.07
N HIS A 17 2.27 -8.21 -15.14
CA HIS A 17 2.70 -9.61 -15.11
C HIS A 17 4.09 -9.78 -14.48
N GLN A 18 4.43 -11.01 -14.06
CA GLN A 18 5.80 -11.33 -13.71
C GLN A 18 6.68 -11.35 -14.97
N LEU A 19 7.62 -10.40 -15.05
CA LEU A 19 8.47 -10.23 -16.23
C LEU A 19 9.83 -10.96 -16.15
N VAL A 20 10.30 -11.26 -14.94
CA VAL A 20 11.60 -11.88 -14.67
C VAL A 20 11.50 -12.78 -13.43
N ASP A 21 12.44 -13.71 -13.30
CA ASP A 21 12.59 -14.55 -12.12
C ASP A 21 13.48 -13.87 -11.06
N ALA A 22 13.16 -14.11 -9.79
CA ALA A 22 13.93 -13.58 -8.67
C ALA A 22 15.27 -14.33 -8.52
N PRO A 23 16.32 -13.70 -7.97
CA PRO A 23 17.63 -14.33 -7.81
C PRO A 23 17.63 -15.40 -6.70
N GLY A 24 18.37 -16.49 -6.93
CA GLY A 24 18.56 -17.56 -5.96
C GLY A 24 17.24 -18.16 -5.48
N GLU A 25 17.02 -18.14 -4.17
CA GLU A 25 15.81 -18.65 -3.51
C GLU A 25 14.86 -17.53 -3.08
N ALA A 26 15.03 -16.31 -3.61
CA ALA A 26 14.10 -15.23 -3.33
C ALA A 26 12.69 -15.60 -3.80
N ARG A 27 11.70 -15.35 -2.93
CA ARG A 27 10.27 -15.59 -3.18
C ARG A 27 9.47 -14.35 -2.83
N SER A 28 8.29 -14.23 -3.43
CA SER A 28 7.38 -13.14 -3.13
C SER A 28 6.82 -13.25 -1.71
N ASP A 29 6.44 -12.11 -1.16
CA ASP A 29 5.71 -12.04 0.11
C ASP A 29 4.42 -12.86 0.07
N LEU A 30 3.72 -12.86 -1.07
CA LEU A 30 2.50 -13.64 -1.27
C LEU A 30 2.77 -15.15 -1.13
N TRP A 31 3.82 -15.65 -1.78
CA TRP A 31 4.24 -17.04 -1.63
C TRP A 31 4.53 -17.37 -0.17
N GLN A 32 5.29 -16.50 0.53
CA GLN A 32 5.66 -16.73 1.92
C GLN A 32 4.44 -16.81 2.84
N LEU A 33 3.48 -15.89 2.68
CA LEU A 33 2.24 -15.87 3.47
C LEU A 33 1.42 -17.16 3.26
N MET A 34 1.23 -17.55 2.00
CA MET A 34 0.47 -18.76 1.66
C MET A 34 1.17 -20.03 2.11
N GLU A 35 2.48 -20.15 1.86
CA GLU A 35 3.25 -21.33 2.28
C GLU A 35 3.30 -21.46 3.81
N PHE A 36 3.47 -20.35 4.52
CA PHE A 36 3.48 -20.35 5.98
C PHE A 36 2.13 -20.74 6.58
N SER A 37 1.02 -20.36 5.95
CA SER A 37 -0.33 -20.70 6.43
C SER A 37 -0.60 -22.22 6.46
N LYS A 38 0.15 -23.04 5.72
CA LYS A 38 0.06 -24.50 5.78
C LYS A 38 0.54 -25.08 7.11
N ARG A 39 1.28 -24.30 7.91
CA ARG A 39 1.91 -24.76 9.15
C ARG A 39 0.99 -24.75 10.37
N PHE A 40 -0.24 -24.25 10.24
CA PHE A 40 -1.18 -24.11 11.34
C PHE A 40 -2.47 -24.85 10.99
N LYS A 41 -2.88 -25.77 11.85
CA LYS A 41 -4.25 -26.32 11.82
C LYS A 41 -5.21 -25.34 12.48
N VAL A 42 -6.50 -25.45 12.16
CA VAL A 42 -7.52 -24.60 12.79
C VAL A 42 -7.53 -24.76 14.31
N GLU A 43 -7.27 -25.96 14.84
CA GLU A 43 -7.20 -26.20 16.28
C GLU A 43 -6.04 -25.46 16.97
N ASP A 44 -4.98 -25.10 16.24
CA ASP A 44 -3.84 -24.38 16.80
C ASP A 44 -4.15 -22.89 17.05
N VAL A 45 -5.19 -22.36 16.39
CA VAL A 45 -5.41 -20.91 16.26
C VAL A 45 -6.86 -20.47 16.48
N TRP A 46 -7.83 -21.38 16.45
CA TRP A 46 -9.24 -21.10 16.69
C TRP A 46 -9.72 -21.74 18.00
N PRO A 47 -10.57 -21.04 18.77
CA PRO A 47 -11.18 -21.63 19.94
C PRO A 47 -12.19 -22.72 19.53
N ALA A 48 -12.37 -23.72 20.40
CA ALA A 48 -13.17 -24.90 20.10
C ALA A 48 -14.65 -24.57 19.77
N ASP A 49 -15.21 -23.51 20.35
CA ASP A 49 -16.58 -23.06 20.08
C ASP A 49 -16.76 -22.53 18.66
N LEU A 50 -15.72 -21.91 18.08
CA LEU A 50 -15.73 -21.47 16.69
C LEU A 50 -15.66 -22.67 15.74
N ILE A 51 -14.79 -23.65 16.05
CA ILE A 51 -14.67 -24.89 15.28
C ILE A 51 -15.98 -25.68 15.34
N ALA A 52 -16.65 -25.72 16.50
CA ALA A 52 -17.94 -26.40 16.65
C ALA A 52 -19.06 -25.79 15.77
N LYS A 53 -18.99 -24.49 15.43
CA LYS A 53 -19.92 -23.84 14.50
C LYS A 53 -19.65 -24.20 13.03
N LYS A 54 -18.44 -24.65 12.72
CA LYS A 54 -17.98 -25.01 11.37
C LYS A 54 -17.16 -26.30 11.41
N PRO A 55 -17.77 -27.43 11.80
CA PRO A 55 -17.06 -28.70 12.02
C PRO A 55 -16.40 -29.23 10.74
N GLU A 56 -16.82 -28.79 9.55
CA GLU A 56 -16.19 -29.10 8.27
C GLU A 56 -14.74 -28.61 8.16
N TYR A 57 -14.31 -27.66 9.01
CA TYR A 57 -12.93 -27.17 9.04
C TYR A 57 -12.02 -27.92 10.01
N LYS A 58 -12.56 -28.85 10.82
CA LYS A 58 -11.76 -29.63 11.77
C LYS A 58 -10.60 -30.34 11.07
N GLY A 59 -9.38 -30.19 11.60
CA GLY A 59 -8.14 -30.77 11.08
C GLY A 59 -7.60 -30.13 9.79
N LYS A 60 -8.27 -29.12 9.24
CA LYS A 60 -7.79 -28.33 8.09
C LYS A 60 -6.70 -27.36 8.52
N THR A 61 -5.85 -26.97 7.58
CA THR A 61 -4.86 -25.90 7.78
C THR A 61 -5.47 -24.53 7.51
N LEU A 62 -4.82 -23.46 7.97
CA LEU A 62 -5.19 -22.10 7.54
C LEU A 62 -5.06 -21.92 6.03
N PHE A 63 -4.14 -22.62 5.37
CA PHE A 63 -4.07 -22.62 3.90
C PHE A 63 -5.36 -23.14 3.27
N ASP A 64 -5.89 -24.24 3.81
CA ASP A 64 -7.14 -24.82 3.30
C ASP A 64 -8.31 -23.85 3.48
N VAL A 65 -8.43 -23.25 4.66
CA VAL A 65 -9.53 -22.36 5.02
C VAL A 65 -9.47 -21.02 4.27
N LEU A 66 -8.27 -20.46 4.07
CA LEU A 66 -8.10 -19.11 3.53
C LEU A 66 -7.86 -19.08 2.02
N TYR A 67 -7.22 -20.10 1.45
CA TYR A 67 -6.76 -20.07 0.06
C TYR A 67 -7.26 -21.23 -0.82
N ARG A 68 -7.72 -22.35 -0.22
CA ARG A 68 -8.37 -23.48 -0.92
C ARG A 68 -9.84 -23.61 -0.53
N ASN A 69 -10.53 -22.48 -0.56
CA ASN A 69 -11.88 -22.33 -0.01
C ASN A 69 -13.00 -22.42 -1.08
N GLY A 70 -12.67 -22.80 -2.32
CA GLY A 70 -13.60 -22.85 -3.45
C GLY A 70 -13.88 -21.50 -4.09
N GLN A 71 -13.35 -20.41 -3.54
CA GLN A 71 -13.44 -19.06 -4.11
C GLN A 71 -12.08 -18.60 -4.62
N VAL A 72 -11.06 -18.63 -3.77
CA VAL A 72 -9.68 -18.24 -4.11
C VAL A 72 -9.06 -19.22 -5.10
N ASP A 73 -9.36 -20.51 -5.03
CA ASP A 73 -8.80 -21.52 -5.92
C ASP A 73 -9.70 -21.91 -7.10
N LYS A 74 -10.75 -21.13 -7.35
CA LYS A 74 -11.72 -21.42 -8.41
C LYS A 74 -11.17 -21.27 -9.83
N PHE A 75 -10.14 -20.44 -10.02
CA PHE A 75 -9.56 -20.18 -11.34
C PHE A 75 -8.41 -21.15 -11.63
N PRO A 76 -8.52 -22.00 -12.66
CA PRO A 76 -7.53 -23.01 -12.96
C PRO A 76 -6.24 -22.38 -13.52
N LEU A 77 -5.13 -23.11 -13.37
CA LEU A 77 -3.82 -22.67 -13.83
C LEU A 77 -3.78 -22.31 -15.34
N LYS A 78 -4.61 -22.96 -16.17
CA LYS A 78 -4.70 -22.67 -17.61
C LYS A 78 -5.16 -21.25 -17.97
N GLU A 79 -5.72 -20.50 -17.01
CA GLU A 79 -6.10 -19.09 -17.21
C GLU A 79 -4.96 -18.11 -16.99
N THR A 80 -3.81 -18.54 -16.46
CA THR A 80 -2.62 -17.69 -16.43
C THR A 80 -2.14 -17.41 -17.85
N ALA A 81 -1.66 -16.19 -18.11
CA ALA A 81 -1.09 -15.84 -19.40
C ALA A 81 0.12 -16.74 -19.74
N SER A 82 0.11 -17.38 -20.91
CA SER A 82 1.14 -18.34 -21.34
C SER A 82 2.53 -17.73 -21.51
N ASP A 83 2.57 -16.43 -21.84
CA ASP A 83 3.79 -15.74 -22.23
C ASP A 83 4.57 -15.20 -21.02
N TYR A 84 4.00 -15.33 -19.82
CA TYR A 84 4.58 -14.84 -18.58
C TYR A 84 4.74 -15.98 -17.57
N ASN A 85 5.76 -15.87 -16.72
CA ASN A 85 5.83 -16.75 -15.56
C ASN A 85 4.74 -16.36 -14.55
N ASN A 86 4.36 -17.29 -13.69
CA ASN A 86 3.59 -17.02 -12.48
C ASN A 86 3.98 -18.06 -11.44
N TYR A 87 5.00 -17.73 -10.64
CA TYR A 87 5.65 -18.68 -9.74
C TYR A 87 4.69 -19.23 -8.67
N GLU A 88 3.89 -18.37 -8.05
CA GLU A 88 2.93 -18.75 -7.02
C GLU A 88 1.85 -19.67 -7.58
N SER A 89 1.27 -19.32 -8.73
CA SER A 89 0.22 -20.13 -9.35
C SER A 89 0.72 -21.51 -9.76
N LYS A 90 1.95 -21.61 -10.31
CA LYS A 90 2.60 -22.90 -10.59
C LYS A 90 2.84 -23.71 -9.32
N THR A 91 3.27 -23.06 -8.24
CA THR A 91 3.54 -23.72 -6.95
C THR A 91 2.27 -24.26 -6.30
N PHE A 92 1.20 -23.47 -6.28
CA PHE A 92 -0.03 -23.80 -5.56
C PHE A 92 -1.07 -24.52 -6.43
N GLY A 93 -0.92 -24.52 -7.75
CA GLY A 93 -1.71 -25.33 -8.69
C GLY A 93 -3.02 -24.69 -9.18
N PHE A 94 -3.18 -23.37 -9.04
CA PHE A 94 -4.33 -22.59 -9.49
C PHE A 94 -3.93 -21.12 -9.67
N TYR A 95 -4.75 -20.30 -10.31
CA TYR A 95 -4.44 -18.88 -10.54
C TYR A 95 -4.70 -18.05 -9.26
N VAL A 96 -3.69 -17.99 -8.41
CA VAL A 96 -3.75 -17.44 -7.05
C VAL A 96 -4.18 -15.97 -7.03
N GLN A 97 -3.51 -15.13 -7.82
CA GLN A 97 -3.71 -13.68 -7.81
C GLN A 97 -5.13 -13.32 -8.25
N LYS A 98 -5.64 -14.00 -9.29
CA LYS A 98 -7.00 -13.81 -9.81
C LYS A 98 -8.05 -14.19 -8.78
N GLY A 99 -7.88 -15.33 -8.13
CA GLY A 99 -8.78 -15.79 -7.07
C GLY A 99 -8.86 -14.83 -5.90
N LEU A 100 -7.70 -14.45 -5.35
CA LEU A 100 -7.61 -13.49 -4.25
C LEU A 100 -8.24 -12.16 -4.61
N PHE A 101 -7.95 -11.62 -5.79
CA PHE A 101 -8.49 -10.35 -6.23
C PHE A 101 -10.01 -10.41 -6.39
N GLU A 102 -10.54 -11.46 -7.00
CA GLU A 102 -11.98 -11.59 -7.26
C GLU A 102 -12.78 -11.86 -5.99
N GLU A 103 -12.22 -12.61 -5.03
CA GLU A 103 -12.83 -12.73 -3.70
C GLU A 103 -12.79 -11.39 -2.96
N TYR A 104 -11.65 -10.70 -2.92
CA TYR A 104 -11.52 -9.37 -2.31
C TYR A 104 -12.48 -8.35 -2.95
N ALA A 105 -12.62 -8.37 -4.27
CA ALA A 105 -13.48 -7.42 -5.00
C ALA A 105 -14.97 -7.57 -4.63
N THR A 106 -15.41 -8.71 -4.08
CA THR A 106 -16.79 -8.90 -3.62
C THR A 106 -17.19 -7.91 -2.53
N PHE A 107 -16.23 -7.46 -1.69
CA PHE A 107 -16.50 -6.50 -0.63
C PHE A 107 -16.93 -5.13 -1.15
N GLY A 108 -16.41 -4.70 -2.31
CA GLY A 108 -16.60 -3.35 -2.82
C GLY A 108 -17.62 -3.22 -3.95
N ARG A 109 -17.86 -4.29 -4.71
CA ARG A 109 -18.80 -4.31 -5.85
C ARG A 109 -20.24 -4.14 -5.36
N GLY A 110 -20.94 -3.13 -5.88
CA GLY A 110 -22.28 -2.72 -5.43
C GLY A 110 -22.28 -1.85 -4.16
N HIS A 111 -21.11 -1.57 -3.59
CA HIS A 111 -20.95 -0.86 -2.32
C HIS A 111 -20.07 0.41 -2.45
N GLY A 112 -19.99 0.99 -3.65
CA GLY A 112 -19.26 2.25 -3.90
C GLY A 112 -17.76 2.10 -4.12
N HIS A 113 -17.24 0.87 -4.10
CA HIS A 113 -15.82 0.53 -4.21
C HIS A 113 -15.56 -0.51 -5.31
N ASP A 114 -16.31 -0.43 -6.41
CA ASP A 114 -16.30 -1.40 -7.48
C ASP A 114 -14.95 -1.48 -8.19
N LEU A 115 -14.28 -2.61 -8.04
CA LEU A 115 -13.16 -3.00 -8.89
C LEU A 115 -13.70 -3.67 -10.15
N ALA A 116 -13.07 -3.37 -11.29
CA ALA A 116 -13.36 -4.06 -12.53
C ALA A 116 -13.08 -5.57 -12.40
N PRO A 117 -13.59 -6.41 -13.31
CA PRO A 117 -13.09 -7.77 -13.47
C PRO A 117 -11.56 -7.79 -13.58
N PHE A 118 -10.92 -8.73 -12.89
CA PHE A 118 -9.45 -8.88 -12.83
C PHE A 118 -8.77 -8.72 -14.19
N ASP A 119 -9.26 -9.44 -15.21
CA ASP A 119 -8.63 -9.49 -16.53
C ASP A 119 -8.62 -8.11 -17.23
N MET A 120 -9.58 -7.23 -16.93
CA MET A 120 -9.60 -5.88 -17.53
C MET A 120 -8.39 -5.03 -17.12
N TYR A 121 -7.79 -5.31 -15.97
CA TYR A 121 -6.63 -4.55 -15.49
C TYR A 121 -5.32 -4.97 -16.16
N HIS A 122 -5.24 -6.19 -16.70
CA HIS A 122 -4.09 -6.63 -17.51
C HIS A 122 -4.13 -6.03 -18.94
N GLU A 123 -5.33 -5.72 -19.45
CA GLU A 123 -5.51 -5.07 -20.75
C GLU A 123 -5.38 -3.53 -20.68
N ALA A 124 -5.82 -2.94 -19.58
CA ALA A 124 -5.87 -1.49 -19.42
C ALA A 124 -4.56 -0.91 -18.85
N ARG A 125 -4.29 0.36 -19.14
CA ARG A 125 -3.36 1.18 -18.34
C ARG A 125 -4.02 1.67 -17.05
N GLY A 126 -4.61 0.72 -16.34
CA GLY A 126 -5.40 0.88 -15.13
C GLY A 126 -6.74 1.59 -15.28
N LEU A 127 -7.61 1.39 -14.29
CA LEU A 127 -8.95 1.97 -14.22
C LEU A 127 -9.21 2.55 -12.83
N ARG A 128 -9.92 3.68 -12.78
CA ARG A 128 -10.29 4.36 -11.52
C ARG A 128 -11.61 3.84 -10.96
N TRP A 129 -11.58 3.31 -9.75
CA TRP A 129 -12.80 2.85 -9.09
C TRP A 129 -13.68 4.03 -8.59
N PRO A 130 -15.01 3.84 -8.47
CA PRO A 130 -15.76 2.63 -8.84
C PRO A 130 -15.84 2.44 -10.36
N VAL A 131 -15.58 1.22 -10.83
CA VAL A 131 -15.76 0.80 -12.23
C VAL A 131 -17.10 0.08 -12.34
N VAL A 132 -18.11 0.76 -12.86
CA VAL A 132 -19.48 0.23 -12.97
C VAL A 132 -19.83 0.04 -14.44
N ASN A 133 -20.32 -1.14 -14.81
CA ASN A 133 -20.63 -1.51 -16.19
C ASN A 133 -19.43 -1.26 -17.15
N GLY A 134 -18.22 -1.56 -16.69
CA GLY A 134 -16.98 -1.37 -17.45
C GLY A 134 -16.49 0.09 -17.55
N LYS A 135 -17.18 1.06 -16.94
CA LYS A 135 -16.84 2.49 -17.01
C LYS A 135 -16.24 2.97 -15.69
N GLU A 136 -15.03 3.55 -15.76
CA GLU A 136 -14.37 4.15 -14.59
C GLU A 136 -15.02 5.48 -14.15
N THR A 137 -14.84 5.82 -12.87
CA THR A 137 -15.40 7.03 -12.27
C THR A 137 -14.31 8.05 -11.95
N ARG A 138 -14.41 9.24 -12.57
CA ARG A 138 -13.45 10.34 -12.41
C ARG A 138 -13.73 11.19 -11.17
N TRP A 139 -14.97 11.64 -11.02
CA TRP A 139 -15.43 12.46 -9.88
C TRP A 139 -16.51 11.72 -9.12
N ARG A 140 -16.24 11.41 -7.85
CA ARG A 140 -17.21 10.81 -6.93
C ARG A 140 -18.15 11.88 -6.36
N TYR A 141 -19.32 11.44 -5.89
CA TYR A 141 -20.36 12.24 -5.23
C TYR A 141 -21.05 13.29 -6.10
N ARG A 142 -20.73 13.35 -7.41
CA ARG A 142 -21.30 14.31 -8.36
C ARG A 142 -22.28 13.64 -9.31
N GLU A 143 -23.51 14.17 -9.37
CA GLU A 143 -24.53 13.71 -10.32
C GLU A 143 -24.01 13.75 -11.77
N GLY A 144 -24.34 12.71 -12.53
CA GLY A 144 -23.91 12.53 -13.93
C GLY A 144 -22.47 12.05 -14.11
N SER A 145 -21.62 12.12 -13.06
CA SER A 145 -20.25 11.59 -13.08
C SER A 145 -20.10 10.30 -12.28
N ASP A 146 -20.75 10.23 -11.12
CA ASP A 146 -20.73 9.08 -10.21
C ASP A 146 -22.05 8.30 -10.31
N PRO A 147 -22.02 7.00 -10.67
CA PRO A 147 -23.23 6.19 -10.82
C PRO A 147 -23.99 5.96 -9.51
N TYR A 148 -23.39 6.20 -8.34
CA TYR A 148 -24.05 6.04 -7.04
C TYR A 148 -24.87 7.27 -6.60
N VAL A 149 -24.79 8.39 -7.33
CA VAL A 149 -25.50 9.62 -6.98
C VAL A 149 -26.91 9.59 -7.55
N LYS A 150 -27.91 9.74 -6.68
CA LYS A 150 -29.32 9.80 -7.08
C LYS A 150 -29.60 11.00 -7.98
N ALA A 151 -30.34 10.78 -9.07
CA ALA A 151 -30.77 11.85 -9.98
C ALA A 151 -31.54 12.97 -9.25
N GLY A 152 -31.29 14.21 -9.65
CA GLY A 152 -31.91 15.41 -9.09
C GLY A 152 -31.31 15.90 -7.77
N THR A 153 -30.21 15.32 -7.30
CA THR A 153 -29.56 15.74 -6.04
C THR A 153 -28.39 16.70 -6.25
N GLY A 154 -27.81 16.76 -7.45
CA GLY A 154 -26.60 17.52 -7.76
C GLY A 154 -25.34 16.93 -7.13
N PHE A 155 -25.36 16.74 -5.81
CA PHE A 155 -24.34 16.07 -5.01
C PHE A 155 -24.95 15.15 -3.97
N GLN A 156 -24.28 14.03 -3.69
CA GLN A 156 -24.65 13.13 -2.61
C GLN A 156 -23.40 12.49 -2.02
N PHE A 157 -23.11 12.80 -0.77
CA PHE A 157 -22.00 12.20 0.00
C PHE A 157 -22.49 10.93 0.68
N TYR A 158 -22.82 9.91 -0.12
CA TYR A 158 -23.49 8.66 0.28
C TYR A 158 -22.70 7.77 1.26
N GLY A 159 -21.49 8.17 1.66
CA GLY A 159 -20.81 7.56 2.81
C GLY A 159 -21.48 7.92 4.14
N ASN A 160 -22.20 9.04 4.19
CA ASN A 160 -22.97 9.46 5.36
C ASN A 160 -24.45 9.09 5.20
N PRO A 161 -25.14 8.65 6.27
CA PRO A 161 -26.54 8.23 6.19
C PRO A 161 -27.51 9.30 5.63
N ASP A 162 -27.22 10.58 5.85
CA ASP A 162 -28.02 11.71 5.39
C ASP A 162 -27.55 12.30 4.04
N GLY A 163 -26.47 11.74 3.46
CA GLY A 163 -25.89 12.16 2.19
C GLY A 163 -25.18 13.51 2.20
N LYS A 164 -24.88 14.09 3.38
CA LYS A 164 -24.26 15.42 3.49
C LYS A 164 -22.79 15.33 3.90
N ALA A 165 -21.97 16.26 3.40
CA ALA A 165 -20.64 16.47 3.94
C ALA A 165 -20.72 17.25 5.26
N VAL A 166 -19.75 17.04 6.15
CA VAL A 166 -19.69 17.70 7.45
C VAL A 166 -18.70 18.87 7.38
N ILE A 167 -19.14 20.06 7.79
CA ILE A 167 -18.27 21.22 8.03
C ILE A 167 -17.92 21.22 9.52
N TYR A 168 -16.63 21.19 9.84
CA TYR A 168 -16.14 21.17 11.21
C TYR A 168 -15.58 22.53 11.63
N ALA A 169 -15.93 22.99 12.83
CA ALA A 169 -15.27 24.09 13.51
C ALA A 169 -14.25 23.52 14.51
N LEU A 170 -12.96 23.56 14.15
CA LEU A 170 -11.87 23.02 14.96
C LEU A 170 -10.91 24.15 15.35
N PRO A 171 -10.52 24.26 16.64
CA PRO A 171 -9.57 25.28 17.07
C PRO A 171 -8.13 24.92 16.71
N TYR A 172 -7.24 25.90 16.84
CA TYR A 172 -5.79 25.65 16.90
C TYR A 172 -5.41 25.01 18.23
N GLU A 173 -4.54 24.00 18.19
CA GLU A 173 -3.82 23.45 19.33
C GLU A 173 -2.32 23.40 18.99
N PRO A 174 -1.43 23.71 19.94
CA PRO A 174 0.00 23.75 19.68
C PRO A 174 0.62 22.36 19.47
N PRO A 175 1.83 22.29 18.89
CA PRO A 175 2.58 21.03 18.78
C PRO A 175 2.89 20.44 20.16
N ALA A 176 2.98 19.10 20.22
CA ALA A 176 3.32 18.38 21.44
C ALA A 176 4.69 18.77 22.03
N GLU A 177 5.64 19.18 21.19
CA GLU A 177 6.95 19.68 21.58
C GLU A 177 7.29 20.88 20.70
N SER A 178 7.45 22.05 21.31
CA SER A 178 7.95 23.26 20.65
C SER A 178 9.36 23.57 21.14
N PRO A 179 10.17 24.31 20.36
CA PRO A 179 11.48 24.75 20.80
C PRO A 179 11.43 25.51 22.11
N ASP A 180 12.47 25.34 22.91
CA ASP A 180 12.66 26.04 24.16
C ASP A 180 14.13 26.44 24.34
N LYS A 181 14.54 26.78 25.56
CA LYS A 181 15.90 27.24 25.85
C LYS A 181 16.95 26.15 25.68
N GLU A 182 16.61 24.87 25.91
CA GLU A 182 17.54 23.74 25.81
C GLU A 182 17.54 23.15 24.38
N TYR A 183 16.38 23.13 23.72
CA TYR A 183 16.22 22.66 22.34
C TYR A 183 15.67 23.81 21.46
N PRO A 184 16.53 24.76 21.01
CA PRO A 184 16.07 26.03 20.45
C PRO A 184 15.68 25.99 18.97
N PHE A 185 15.77 24.83 18.31
CA PHE A 185 15.48 24.69 16.88
C PHE A 185 14.29 23.77 16.62
N TRP A 186 13.49 24.12 15.60
CA TRP A 186 12.56 23.17 14.99
C TRP A 186 13.33 22.15 14.14
N LEU A 187 13.00 20.88 14.29
CA LEU A 187 13.46 19.82 13.40
C LEU A 187 12.31 19.41 12.46
N ALA A 188 12.48 19.67 11.17
CA ALA A 188 11.61 19.13 10.13
C ALA A 188 12.35 18.01 9.37
N THR A 189 11.67 16.88 9.15
CA THR A 189 12.21 15.75 8.38
C THR A 189 11.37 15.52 7.14
N GLY A 190 12.01 15.11 6.05
CA GLY A 190 11.32 14.91 4.78
C GLY A 190 12.04 13.94 3.86
N ARG A 191 11.88 14.17 2.56
CA ARG A 191 12.49 13.39 1.47
C ARG A 191 13.20 14.35 0.53
N VAL A 192 14.09 13.80 -0.28
CA VAL A 192 14.68 14.46 -1.45
C VAL A 192 14.22 13.72 -2.70
N LEU A 193 14.33 14.38 -3.85
CA LEU A 193 13.81 13.88 -5.12
C LEU A 193 14.37 12.51 -5.48
N GLU A 194 15.68 12.31 -5.28
CA GLU A 194 16.46 11.18 -5.78
C GLU A 194 16.26 9.91 -4.96
N HIS A 195 15.65 10.00 -3.78
CA HIS A 195 15.63 8.91 -2.82
C HIS A 195 14.23 8.56 -2.31
N TRP A 196 13.94 7.27 -2.35
CA TRP A 196 12.70 6.72 -1.86
C TRP A 196 12.84 6.21 -0.42
N HIS A 197 12.17 6.89 0.51
CA HIS A 197 12.01 6.46 1.91
C HIS A 197 13.36 6.20 2.58
N SER A 198 13.62 4.98 3.08
CA SER A 198 14.89 4.61 3.73
C SER A 198 16.08 4.52 2.77
N GLY A 199 15.83 4.63 1.46
CA GLY A 199 16.84 4.52 0.42
C GLY A 199 17.35 3.10 0.19
N SER A 200 16.74 2.07 0.78
CA SER A 200 17.21 0.68 0.63
C SER A 200 17.25 0.21 -0.83
N MET A 201 16.41 0.77 -1.70
CA MET A 201 16.48 0.56 -3.15
C MET A 201 17.32 1.64 -3.83
N THR A 202 16.95 2.92 -3.68
CA THR A 202 17.53 4.02 -4.47
C THR A 202 18.99 4.32 -4.13
N ARG A 203 19.45 4.10 -2.89
CA ARG A 203 20.89 4.23 -2.53
C ARG A 203 21.76 3.09 -3.04
N ARG A 204 21.16 2.04 -3.62
CA ARG A 204 21.88 0.97 -4.31
C ARG A 204 21.96 1.20 -5.83
N VAL A 205 21.26 2.22 -6.34
CA VAL A 205 21.39 2.67 -7.73
C VAL A 205 22.57 3.65 -7.81
N PRO A 206 23.65 3.37 -8.57
CA PRO A 206 24.86 4.18 -8.57
C PRO A 206 24.63 5.67 -8.87
N GLU A 207 23.77 5.97 -9.83
CA GLU A 207 23.46 7.33 -10.28
C GLU A 207 22.72 8.11 -9.19
N LEU A 208 21.69 7.50 -8.58
CA LEU A 208 20.92 8.13 -7.52
C LEU A 208 21.74 8.33 -6.24
N TYR A 209 22.56 7.34 -5.89
CA TYR A 209 23.50 7.47 -4.78
C TYR A 209 24.48 8.63 -5.02
N ARG A 210 25.08 8.71 -6.21
CA ARG A 210 26.03 9.80 -6.54
C ARG A 210 25.37 11.18 -6.56
N ALA A 211 24.09 11.27 -6.95
CA ALA A 211 23.36 12.52 -6.99
C ALA A 211 23.09 13.10 -5.59
N PHE A 212 22.73 12.26 -4.60
CA PHE A 212 22.55 12.69 -3.20
C PHE A 212 23.13 11.67 -2.20
N PRO A 213 24.46 11.63 -1.98
CA PRO A 213 25.12 10.51 -1.30
C PRO A 213 24.79 10.33 0.18
N ASN A 214 24.50 11.42 0.89
CA ASN A 214 24.31 11.45 2.34
C ASN A 214 23.27 12.50 2.71
N ALA A 215 22.45 12.21 3.72
CA ALA A 215 21.61 13.24 4.32
C ALA A 215 22.47 14.40 4.85
N VAL A 216 21.92 15.61 4.84
CA VAL A 216 22.56 16.84 5.36
C VAL A 216 21.58 17.58 6.26
N CYS A 217 22.10 18.41 7.16
CA CYS A 217 21.31 19.35 7.94
C CYS A 217 21.24 20.67 7.17
N PHE A 218 20.13 20.89 6.46
CA PHE A 218 19.84 22.18 5.86
C PHE A 218 19.57 23.20 6.97
N MET A 219 20.36 24.26 7.03
CA MET A 219 20.33 25.27 8.09
C MET A 219 20.46 26.66 7.49
N HIS A 220 19.72 27.63 8.02
CA HIS A 220 19.82 29.02 7.56
C HIS A 220 21.25 29.56 7.79
N PRO A 221 21.85 30.33 6.86
CA PRO A 221 23.23 30.81 6.99
C PRO A 221 23.54 31.57 8.28
N GLU A 222 22.60 32.39 8.77
CA GLU A 222 22.78 33.14 10.03
C GLU A 222 22.73 32.25 11.28
N ASP A 223 21.95 31.16 11.27
CA ASP A 223 21.96 30.20 12.39
C ASP A 223 23.29 29.46 12.45
N ALA A 224 23.80 29.03 11.29
CA ALA A 224 25.12 28.42 11.18
C ALA A 224 26.21 29.36 11.69
N LYS A 225 26.16 30.64 11.29
CA LYS A 225 27.10 31.68 11.75
C LYS A 225 27.00 31.93 13.26
N ALA A 226 25.80 32.01 13.82
CA ALA A 226 25.58 32.20 15.26
C ALA A 226 26.15 31.03 16.10
N LEU A 227 26.12 29.81 15.55
CA LEU A 227 26.71 28.61 16.15
C LEU A 227 28.20 28.41 15.84
N GLY A 228 28.83 29.30 15.06
CA GLY A 228 30.23 29.17 14.65
C GLY A 228 30.49 28.03 13.65
N LEU A 229 29.47 27.60 12.92
CA LEU A 229 29.50 26.51 11.95
C LEU A 229 29.76 27.02 10.53
N ARG A 230 30.27 26.13 9.67
CA ARG A 230 30.43 26.38 8.23
C ARG A 230 29.83 25.22 7.45
N ARG A 231 29.44 25.47 6.19
CA ARG A 231 29.01 24.43 5.24
C ARG A 231 30.01 23.26 5.24
N GLY A 232 29.48 22.04 5.34
CA GLY A 232 30.25 20.79 5.35
C GLY A 232 30.81 20.36 6.71
N VAL A 233 30.76 21.19 7.75
CA VAL A 233 31.16 20.79 9.12
C VAL A 233 30.19 19.76 9.67
N GLU A 234 30.71 18.79 10.43
CA GLU A 234 29.91 17.76 11.08
C GLU A 234 29.28 18.30 12.37
N VAL A 235 28.03 17.93 12.62
CA VAL A 235 27.26 18.31 13.81
C VAL A 235 26.49 17.11 14.37
N GLU A 236 26.18 17.17 15.66
CA GLU A 236 25.14 16.34 16.26
C GLU A 236 23.81 17.09 16.26
N VAL A 237 22.76 16.46 15.73
CA VAL A 237 21.38 16.91 15.92
C VAL A 237 20.80 16.12 17.10
N VAL A 238 20.48 16.81 18.19
CA VAL A 238 20.10 16.20 19.47
C VAL A 238 18.68 16.60 19.85
N SER A 239 17.89 15.62 20.28
CA SER A 239 16.59 15.81 20.94
C SER A 239 16.63 15.15 22.31
N ARG A 240 15.58 15.36 23.12
CA ARG A 240 15.36 14.64 24.39
C ARG A 240 15.43 13.11 24.26
N ARG A 241 15.20 12.58 23.06
CA ARG A 241 15.02 11.14 22.79
C ARG A 241 16.25 10.47 22.19
N GLY A 242 17.23 11.23 21.70
CA GLY A 242 18.36 10.67 20.99
C GLY A 242 19.05 11.67 20.07
N ARG A 243 20.04 11.19 19.33
CA ARG A 243 20.91 12.01 18.49
C ARG A 243 21.31 11.33 17.19
N MET A 244 21.70 12.13 16.20
CA MET A 244 22.31 11.67 14.94
C MET A 244 23.44 12.62 14.52
N ARG A 245 24.37 12.13 13.71
CA ARG A 245 25.48 12.92 13.15
C ARG A 245 25.26 13.16 11.66
N THR A 246 25.51 14.39 11.22
CA THR A 246 25.38 14.80 9.82
C THR A 246 26.24 16.02 9.51
N ARG A 247 26.23 16.51 8.27
CA ARG A 247 26.94 17.72 7.85
C ARG A 247 25.99 18.87 7.54
N ILE A 248 26.44 20.09 7.82
CA ILE A 248 25.70 21.33 7.52
C ILE A 248 25.67 21.62 6.02
N GLU A 249 24.49 22.00 5.52
CA GLU A 249 24.25 22.60 4.20
C GLU A 249 23.52 23.93 4.40
N THR A 250 24.02 25.02 3.82
CA THR A 250 23.51 26.41 4.06
C THR A 250 23.22 27.13 2.76
#